data_AF-C0ECV2-F1
#
_entry.id   AF-C0ECV2-F1
#
_cell.length_a   1.000
_cell.length_b   1.000
_cell.length_c   1.000
_cell.angle_alpha   90.00
_cell.angle_beta   90.00
_cell.angle_gamma   90.00
#
_symmetry.space_group_name_H-M   'P 1'
#
loop_
_entity.id
_entity.type
_entity.pdbx_description
1 polymer ?
#
loop_
_entity_poly.entity_id
_entity_poly.type
_entity_poly.pdbx_seq_one_letter_code
_entity_poly.pdbx_strand_id
1 'polypeptide(L)' 'MTIHCENKLCIYWEDDHCLCSSIELDNLGMCADCICISFSEEELAAKRKQLRQKLDREYSAFQ' A
#
# COMPACT_ATOMS: atom_id res chain seq x y z
N MET A 1 -6.34 -8.26 -23.47
CA MET A 1 -6.84 -7.96 -22.12
C MET A 1 -5.68 -7.29 -21.40
N THR A 2 -5.79 -6.00 -21.13
CA THR A 2 -4.71 -5.20 -20.53
C THR A 2 -4.91 -5.24 -19.02
N ILE A 3 -3.93 -5.76 -18.30
CA ILE A 3 -3.96 -5.86 -16.84
C ILE A 3 -3.21 -4.63 -16.30
N HIS A 4 -3.84 -3.89 -15.39
CA HIS A 4 -3.27 -2.70 -14.77
C HIS A 4 -2.93 -2.96 -13.30
N CYS A 5 -1.89 -2.30 -12.81
CA CYS A 5 -1.52 -2.35 -11.40
C CYS A 5 -2.59 -1.60 -10.58
N GLU A 6 -3.04 -2.20 -9.48
CA GLU A 6 -3.95 -1.57 -8.49
C GLU A 6 -3.23 -1.20 -7.18
N ASN A 7 -1.91 -1.35 -7.12
CA ASN A 7 -1.13 -0.99 -5.95
C ASN A 7 -0.94 0.54 -5.88
N LYS A 8 -1.70 1.19 -5.00
CA LYS A 8 -1.62 2.65 -4.73
C LYS A 8 -0.27 3.13 -4.18
N LEU A 9 0.61 2.21 -3.78
CA LEU A 9 1.97 2.52 -3.34
C LEU A 9 3.01 2.37 -4.46
N CYS A 10 2.59 2.04 -5.67
CA CYS A 10 3.43 2.06 -6.86
C CYS A 10 3.97 3.48 -7.10
N ILE A 11 5.26 3.63 -7.41
CA ILE A 11 5.85 4.94 -7.76
C ILE A 11 5.26 5.57 -9.03
N TYR A 12 4.56 4.78 -9.85
CA TYR A 12 3.90 5.22 -11.08
C TYR A 12 2.39 5.43 -10.91
N TRP A 13 1.88 5.48 -9.68
CA TRP A 13 0.48 5.76 -9.41
C TRP A 13 0.20 7.26 -9.51
N GLU A 14 -0.67 7.64 -10.44
CA GLU A 14 -1.08 9.04 -10.69
C GLU A 14 -2.57 9.06 -11.08
N ASP A 15 -3.34 10.05 -10.63
CA ASP A 15 -4.76 10.22 -10.99
C ASP A 15 -5.61 8.93 -10.95
N ASP A 16 -5.51 8.19 -9.84
CA ASP A 16 -6.25 6.94 -9.55
C ASP A 16 -5.98 5.77 -10.52
N HIS A 17 -4.85 5.79 -11.24
CA HIS A 17 -4.40 4.67 -12.04
C HIS A 17 -2.87 4.54 -12.04
N CYS A 18 -2.38 3.37 -12.43
CA CYS A 18 -0.96 3.19 -12.71
C CYS A 18 -0.67 3.59 -14.17
N LEU A 19 0.37 4.39 -14.40
CA LEU A 19 0.79 4.82 -15.73
C LEU A 19 1.34 3.67 -16.59
N CYS A 20 1.73 2.54 -15.98
CA CYS A 20 2.24 1.38 -16.71
C CYS A 20 1.08 0.62 -17.40
N SER A 21 1.12 0.59 -18.73
CA SER A 21 0.09 -0.04 -19.58
C SER A 21 0.21 -1.56 -19.72
N SER A 22 1.31 -2.17 -19.28
CA SER A 22 1.50 -3.63 -19.28
C SER A 22 2.32 -4.02 -18.07
N ILE A 23 1.75 -4.85 -17.21
CA ILE A 23 2.44 -5.38 -16.03
C ILE A 23 2.33 -6.91 -16.00
N GLU A 24 3.43 -7.59 -15.70
CA GLU A 24 3.38 -8.99 -15.27
C GLU A 24 2.96 -9.03 -13.80
N LEU A 25 1.90 -9.75 -13.46
CA LEU A 25 1.48 -9.94 -12.07
C LEU A 25 2.25 -11.11 -11.44
N ASP A 26 2.74 -10.92 -10.23
CA ASP A 26 3.24 -12.00 -9.39
C ASP A 26 2.08 -12.82 -8.80
N ASN A 27 2.42 -13.89 -8.08
CA ASN A 27 1.43 -14.82 -7.50
C ASN A 27 0.54 -14.18 -6.41
N LEU A 28 0.81 -12.93 -6.02
CA LEU A 28 0.03 -12.15 -5.08
C LEU A 28 -0.80 -11.04 -5.75
N GLY A 29 -0.76 -10.96 -7.09
CA GLY A 29 -1.46 -9.92 -7.85
C GLY A 29 -0.77 -8.55 -7.78
N MET A 30 0.53 -8.50 -7.51
CA MET A 30 1.35 -7.29 -7.59
C MET A 30 2.10 -7.28 -8.91
N CYS A 31 2.33 -6.11 -9.51
CA CYS A 31 3.22 -6.05 -10.68
C CYS A 31 4.66 -6.41 -10.27
N ALA A 32 5.25 -7.39 -10.96
CA ALA A 32 6.64 -7.81 -10.76
C ALA A 32 7.65 -6.68 -11.06
N ASP A 33 7.28 -5.73 -11.92
CA ASP A 33 8.13 -4.63 -12.37
C ASP A 33 7.99 -3.35 -11.53
N CYS A 34 6.98 -3.22 -10.69
CA CYS A 34 6.74 -1.96 -10.00
C CYS A 34 7.55 -1.83 -8.72
N ILE A 35 8.21 -0.68 -8.59
CA ILE A 35 8.88 -0.28 -7.36
C ILE A 35 7.84 0.36 -6.45
N CYS A 36 7.77 -0.08 -5.19
CA CYS A 36 6.95 0.57 -4.17
C CYS A 36 7.67 1.79 -3.60
N ILE A 37 6.92 2.83 -3.24
CA ILE A 37 7.46 3.93 -2.45
C ILE A 37 8.05 3.35 -1.15
N SER A 38 9.32 3.66 -0.87
CA SER A 38 9.94 3.32 0.40
C SER A 38 9.53 4.35 1.45
N PHE A 39 9.04 3.87 2.59
CA PHE A 39 8.79 4.70 3.76
C PHE A 39 10.02 4.66 4.66
N SER A 40 10.36 5.79 5.26
CA SER A 40 11.39 5.81 6.31
C SER A 40 10.93 5.00 7.52
N GLU A 41 11.88 4.45 8.28
CA GLU A 41 11.55 3.71 9.50
C GLU A 41 10.83 4.60 10.53
N GLU A 42 11.12 5.90 10.53
CA GLU A 42 10.44 6.90 11.36
C GLU A 42 8.95 7.00 11.01
N GLU A 43 8.61 7.16 9.74
CA GLU A 43 7.22 7.22 9.26
C GLU A 43 6.47 5.92 9.58
N LEU A 44 7.11 4.78 9.35
CA LEU A 44 6.54 3.46 9.67
C LEU A 44 6.29 3.31 11.16
N ALA A 45 7.26 3.66 12.01
CA ALA A 45 7.12 3.59 13.46
C ALA A 45 5.97 4.49 13.96
N ALA A 46 5.86 5.70 13.42
CA ALA A 46 4.79 6.63 13.75
C ALA A 46 3.41 6.08 13.37
N LYS A 47 3.24 5.60 12.13
CA LYS A 47 1.97 5.02 11.65
C LYS A 47 1.57 3.76 12.42
N ARG A 48 2.52 2.87 12.70
CA ARG A 48 2.29 1.67 13.52
C ARG A 48 1.80 2.03 14.93
N LYS A 49 2.42 3.03 15.57
CA LYS A 49 2.00 3.51 16.90
C LYS A 49 0.58 4.09 16.86
N GLN A 50 0.27 4.92 15.87
CA GLN A 50 -1.07 5.52 15.71
C GLN A 50 -2.17 4.45 15.54
N LEU A 51 -1.94 3.46 14.67
CA LEU A 51 -2.90 2.40 14.42
C LEU A 51 -3.13 1.50 15.64
N ARG A 52 -2.05 1.11 16.35
CA ARG A 52 -2.19 0.36 17.61
C ARG A 52 -3.02 1.12 18.63
N GLN A 53 -2.71 2.39 18.88
CA GLN A 53 -3.46 3.21 19.82
C GLN A 53 -4.94 3.38 19.42
N LYS A 54 -5.23 3.48 18.12
CA LYS A 54 -6.61 3.52 17.63
C LYS A 54 -7.35 2.23 17.98
N LEU A 55 -6.75 1.09 17.67
CA LEU A 55 -7.35 -0.22 17.94
C LEU A 55 -7.50 -0.48 19.44
N ASP A 56 -6.48 -0.18 20.25
CA ASP A 56 -6.54 -0.37 21.71
C ASP A 56 -7.71 0.43 22.33
N ARG A 57 -7.97 1.65 21.84
CA ARG A 57 -9.13 2.45 22.26
C ARG A 57 -10.44 1.84 21.82
N GLU A 58 -10.53 1.36 20.58
CA GLU A 58 -11.72 0.68 20.06
C GLU A 58 -12.02 -0.57 20.91
N TYR A 59 -11.03 -1.45 21.13
CA TYR A 59 -11.19 -2.64 21.96
C TYR A 59 -11.57 -2.32 23.42
N SER A 60 -10.98 -1.27 24.01
CA SER A 60 -11.32 -0.83 25.37
C SER A 60 -12.73 -0.22 25.48
N ALA A 61 -13.30 0.25 24.37
CA ALA A 61 -14.67 0.78 24.31
C ALA A 61 -15.74 -0.31 24.10
N PHE A 62 -15.33 -1.54 23.79
CA PHE A 62 -16.21 -2.70 23.62
C PHE A 62 -16.14 -3.71 24.80
N GLN A 63 -15.40 -3.40 25.87
CA GLN A 63 -15.38 -4.11 27.16
C GLN A 63 -16.17 -3.34 28.21
#